data_AF-A0A523IM40-F1
#
_entry.id   AF-A0A523IM40-F1
#
_cell.length_a   1.000
_cell.length_b   1.000
_cell.length_c   1.000
_cell.angle_alpha   90.00
_cell.angle_beta   90.00
_cell.angle_gamma   90.00
#
_symmetry.space_group_name_H-M   'P 1'
#
loop_
_entity.id
_entity.type
_entity.pdbx_description
1 polymer ?
#
loop_
_entity_poly.entity_id
_entity_poly.type
_entity_poly.pdbx_seq_one_letter_code
_entity_poly.pdbx_strand_id
1 'polypeptide(L)'
;MAPKSYPSFKIPCGYELSRSYYKIGKYDQAIEAVGRLQSIHSNFQHWDVDAGSPYHTLTRAIYFPKSFNLLGKIYEEKGDAQLAIENTEKFLDLWKDADEDLPDLIDAKKRLARLKGVSEK
;
A
#
# COMPACT_ATOMS: atom_id res chain seq x y z
N MET A 1 -31.34 -1.82 14.30
CA MET A 1 -30.58 -2.48 13.22
C MET A 1 -29.37 -1.60 12.93
N ALA A 2 -28.17 -1.96 13.38
CA ALA A 2 -26.98 -1.14 13.10
C ALA A 2 -26.71 -1.14 11.59
N PRO A 3 -26.39 0.01 10.97
CA PRO A 3 -26.11 0.04 9.54
C PRO A 3 -24.91 -0.88 9.27
N LYS A 4 -25.08 -1.81 8.33
CA LYS A 4 -23.99 -2.66 7.84
C LYS A 4 -22.88 -1.72 7.34
N SER A 5 -21.81 -1.56 8.11
CA SER A 5 -20.72 -0.68 7.71
C SER A 5 -19.99 -1.35 6.56
N TYR A 6 -20.16 -0.84 5.34
CA TYR A 6 -19.56 -1.43 4.15
C TYR A 6 -18.02 -1.29 4.20
N PRO A 7 -17.28 -2.41 4.29
CA PRO A 7 -15.82 -2.40 4.40
C PRO A 7 -15.12 -1.87 3.13
N SER A 8 -15.79 -1.97 1.97
CA SER A 8 -15.29 -1.56 0.67
C SER A 8 -14.92 -0.07 0.58
N PHE A 9 -15.62 0.81 1.30
CA PHE A 9 -15.26 2.24 1.34
C PHE A 9 -14.09 2.53 2.29
N LYS A 10 -13.86 1.67 3.28
CA LYS A 10 -12.81 1.91 4.28
C LYS A 10 -11.40 1.74 3.72
N ILE A 11 -11.23 0.89 2.70
CA ILE A 11 -9.91 0.65 2.08
C ILE A 11 -9.46 1.89 1.26
N PRO A 12 -10.22 2.40 0.27
CA PRO A 12 -9.81 3.61 -0.45
C PRO A 12 -9.65 4.81 0.49
N CYS A 13 -10.59 5.02 1.41
CA CYS A 13 -10.51 6.14 2.36
C CYS A 13 -9.30 6.01 3.30
N GLY A 14 -8.99 4.80 3.77
CA GLY A 14 -7.81 4.56 4.60
C GLY A 14 -6.51 4.85 3.85
N TYR A 15 -6.45 4.49 2.57
CA TYR A 15 -5.30 4.81 1.72
C TYR A 15 -5.15 6.33 1.52
N GLU A 16 -6.24 7.02 1.17
CA GLU A 16 -6.20 8.47 0.96
C GLU A 16 -5.89 9.26 2.23
N LEU A 17 -6.38 8.81 3.38
CA LEU A 17 -6.00 9.37 4.68
C LEU A 17 -4.50 9.19 4.93
N SER A 18 -3.96 8.00 4.69
CA SER A 18 -2.54 7.71 4.85
C SER A 18 -1.68 8.59 3.94
N ARG A 19 -2.07 8.73 2.67
CA ARG A 19 -1.41 9.62 1.71
C ARG A 19 -1.44 11.08 2.14
N SER A 20 -2.56 11.52 2.69
CA SER A 20 -2.71 12.89 3.19
C SER A 20 -1.75 13.15 4.33
N TYR A 21 -1.67 12.22 5.31
CA TYR A 21 -0.70 12.31 6.41
C TYR A 21 0.75 12.30 5.92
N TYR A 22 1.09 11.44 4.96
CA TYR A 22 2.41 11.42 4.34
C TYR A 22 2.77 12.77 3.71
N LYS A 23 1.87 13.38 2.93
CA LYS A 23 2.10 14.67 2.27
C LYS A 23 2.35 15.83 3.24
N ILE A 24 1.80 15.76 4.45
CA ILE A 24 1.98 16.78 5.49
C ILE A 24 3.08 16.41 6.50
N GLY A 25 3.88 15.38 6.23
CA GLY A 25 5.00 14.95 7.07
C GLY A 25 4.62 14.22 8.35
N LYS A 26 3.34 13.86 8.54
CA LYS A 26 2.85 13.16 9.74
C LYS A 26 2.99 11.65 9.58
N TYR A 27 4.24 11.19 9.55
CA TYR A 27 4.60 9.82 9.17
C TYR A 27 4.01 8.73 10.08
N ASP A 28 3.99 8.93 11.39
CA ASP A 28 3.47 7.90 12.30
C ASP A 28 1.96 7.71 12.13
N GLN A 29 1.21 8.79 11.90
CA GLN A 29 -0.22 8.72 11.59
C GLN A 29 -0.49 8.07 10.23
N ALA A 30 0.40 8.30 9.26
CA ALA A 30 0.33 7.64 7.95
C ALA A 30 0.52 6.13 8.08
N ILE A 31 1.52 5.68 8.85
CA ILE A 31 1.79 4.26 9.11
C ILE A 31 0.60 3.61 9.83
N GLU A 32 0.05 4.26 10.85
CA GLU A 32 -1.13 3.75 11.58
C GLU A 32 -2.35 3.59 10.64
N ALA A 33 -2.59 4.58 9.77
CA ALA A 33 -3.67 4.52 8.80
C ALA A 33 -3.47 3.39 7.76
N VAL A 34 -2.22 3.16 7.31
CA VAL A 34 -1.90 1.99 6.47
C VAL A 34 -2.13 0.69 7.23
N GLY A 35 -1.71 0.58 8.48
CA GLY A 35 -1.92 -0.61 9.31
C GLY A 35 -3.40 -0.96 9.46
N ARG A 36 -4.27 0.04 9.66
CA ARG A 36 -5.73 -0.15 9.65
C ARG A 36 -6.22 -0.71 8.30
N LEU A 37 -5.78 -0.13 7.19
CA LEU A 37 -6.13 -0.62 5.84
C LEU A 37 -5.68 -2.07 5.62
N GLN A 38 -4.46 -2.42 6.02
CA GLN A 38 -3.92 -3.77 5.86
C GLN A 38 -4.62 -4.77 6.76
N SER A 39 -4.99 -4.38 7.99
CA SER A 39 -5.79 -5.23 8.90
C SER A 39 -7.17 -5.57 8.32
N ILE A 40 -7.79 -4.62 7.61
CA ILE A 40 -9.03 -4.87 6.88
C ILE A 40 -8.77 -5.89 5.78
N HIS A 41 -7.63 -5.90 5.10
CA HIS A 41 -7.35 -6.98 4.17
C HIS A 41 -7.19 -8.33 4.90
N SER A 42 -6.36 -8.43 5.94
CA SER A 42 -6.06 -9.71 6.61
C SER A 42 -7.30 -10.39 7.20
N ASN A 43 -8.28 -9.61 7.66
CA ASN A 43 -9.51 -10.12 8.26
C ASN A 43 -10.50 -10.73 7.25
N PHE A 44 -10.27 -10.60 5.93
CA PHE A 44 -11.14 -11.12 4.86
C PHE A 44 -10.68 -12.48 4.31
N GLN A 45 -9.92 -13.25 5.09
CA GLN A 45 -9.54 -14.62 4.73
C GLN A 45 -10.70 -15.64 4.79
N HIS A 46 -11.91 -15.23 5.19
CA HIS A 46 -13.11 -16.06 5.08
C HIS A 46 -14.12 -15.47 4.12
N TRP A 47 -14.69 -16.36 3.30
CA TRP A 47 -15.68 -16.13 2.25
C TRP A 47 -16.99 -15.56 2.82
N ASP A 48 -17.00 -14.30 3.22
CA ASP A 48 -18.25 -13.59 3.52
C ASP A 48 -18.86 -13.12 2.20
N VAL A 49 -19.72 -13.99 1.64
CA VAL A 49 -20.96 -13.87 0.83
C VAL A 49 -21.29 -12.61 -0.02
N ASP A 50 -20.55 -11.50 0.02
CA ASP A 50 -20.59 -10.39 -0.95
C ASP A 50 -19.48 -10.53 -2.02
N ALA A 51 -18.87 -11.71 -2.13
CA ALA A 51 -17.82 -12.10 -3.09
C ALA A 51 -18.23 -11.98 -4.59
N GLY A 52 -19.49 -11.61 -4.88
CA GLY A 52 -19.96 -11.26 -6.22
C GLY A 52 -19.79 -9.76 -6.57
N SER A 53 -19.37 -8.90 -5.64
CA SER A 53 -19.14 -7.48 -5.91
C SER A 53 -17.77 -7.27 -6.57
N PRO A 54 -17.69 -6.94 -7.87
CA PRO A 54 -16.42 -6.71 -8.55
C PRO A 54 -15.59 -5.60 -7.88
N TYR A 55 -16.24 -4.71 -7.13
CA TYR A 55 -15.59 -3.62 -6.41
C TYR A 55 -14.68 -4.10 -5.26
N HIS A 56 -14.97 -5.23 -4.61
CA HIS A 56 -14.14 -5.68 -3.48
C HIS A 56 -12.79 -6.22 -3.96
N THR A 57 -12.80 -7.02 -5.04
CA THR A 57 -11.59 -7.56 -5.68
C THR A 57 -10.71 -6.45 -6.24
N LEU A 58 -11.32 -5.47 -6.94
CA LEU A 58 -10.58 -4.34 -7.52
C LEU A 58 -9.96 -3.44 -6.45
N THR A 59 -10.72 -3.11 -5.41
CA THR A 59 -10.23 -2.28 -4.30
C THR A 59 -9.04 -2.94 -3.60
N ARG A 60 -9.12 -4.25 -3.34
CA ARG A 60 -8.00 -4.98 -2.75
C ARG A 60 -6.78 -4.99 -3.68
N ALA A 61 -6.96 -5.35 -4.94
CA ALA A 61 -5.87 -5.47 -5.91
C ALA A 61 -5.13 -4.15 -6.16
N ILE A 62 -5.81 -3.01 -6.02
CA ILE A 62 -5.23 -1.69 -6.22
C ILE A 62 -4.60 -1.15 -4.93
N TYR A 63 -5.35 -1.08 -3.84
CA TYR A 63 -4.93 -0.31 -2.66
C TYR A 63 -3.99 -1.09 -1.74
N PHE A 64 -4.07 -2.43 -1.72
CA PHE A 64 -3.19 -3.21 -0.86
C PHE A 64 -1.72 -3.14 -1.32
N PRO A 65 -1.39 -3.37 -2.61
CA PRO A 65 0.00 -3.19 -3.06
C PRO A 65 0.46 -1.74 -2.92
N LYS A 66 -0.39 -0.77 -3.29
CA LYS A 66 -0.08 0.65 -3.12
C LYS A 66 0.20 1.05 -1.68
N SER A 67 -0.37 0.36 -0.70
CA SER A 67 -0.09 0.60 0.72
C SER A 67 1.36 0.26 1.09
N PHE A 68 1.94 -0.79 0.52
CA PHE A 68 3.35 -1.13 0.71
C PHE A 68 4.28 -0.13 0.02
N ASN A 69 3.92 0.30 -1.20
CA ASN A 69 4.68 1.37 -1.86
C ASN A 69 4.71 2.64 -0.99
N LEU A 70 3.55 3.03 -0.43
CA LEU A 70 3.45 4.18 0.47
C LEU A 70 4.29 4.00 1.75
N LEU A 71 4.30 2.81 2.37
CA LEU A 71 5.17 2.53 3.51
C LEU A 71 6.65 2.65 3.14
N GLY A 72 7.06 2.14 1.98
CA GLY A 72 8.39 2.38 1.43
C GLY A 72 8.72 3.87 1.39
N LYS A 73 7.80 4.71 0.89
CA LYS A 73 7.92 6.20 0.89
C LYS A 73 8.11 6.76 2.28
N ILE A 74 7.28 6.35 3.22
CA ILE A 74 7.34 6.86 4.57
C ILE A 74 8.64 6.47 5.27
N TYR A 75 9.11 5.22 5.13
CA TYR A 75 10.34 4.77 5.78
C TYR A 75 11.60 5.38 5.18
N GLU A 76 11.62 5.65 3.87
CA GLU A 76 12.72 6.43 3.26
C GLU A 76 12.82 7.83 3.88
N GLU A 77 11.69 8.54 4.03
CA GLU A 77 11.67 9.87 4.66
C GLU A 77 12.05 9.83 6.15
N LYS A 78 11.77 8.72 6.84
CA LYS A 78 12.19 8.50 8.23
C LYS A 78 13.65 8.07 8.37
N GLY A 79 14.35 7.78 7.26
CA GLY A 79 15.73 7.29 7.27
C GLY A 79 15.88 5.80 7.60
N ASP A 80 14.79 5.04 7.63
CA ASP A 80 14.82 3.59 7.87
C ASP A 80 14.94 2.84 6.54
N ALA A 81 16.16 2.70 6.06
CA ALA A 81 16.44 2.08 4.77
C ALA A 81 16.02 0.60 4.74
N GLN A 82 16.10 -0.12 5.86
CA GLN A 82 15.74 -1.53 5.92
C GLN A 82 14.22 -1.69 5.70
N LEU A 83 13.40 -1.00 6.49
CA LEU A 83 11.95 -1.07 6.33
C LEU A 83 11.49 -0.49 4.98
N ALA A 84 12.20 0.50 4.45
CA ALA A 84 11.94 1.02 3.12
C ALA A 84 12.14 -0.03 2.02
N ILE A 85 13.25 -0.77 2.08
CA ILE A 85 13.56 -1.87 1.13
C ILE A 85 12.49 -2.96 1.25
N GLU A 86 12.22 -3.44 2.45
CA GLU A 86 11.26 -4.54 2.68
C GLU A 86 9.87 -4.22 2.12
N ASN A 87 9.37 -3.01 2.36
CA ASN A 87 8.06 -2.60 1.86
C ASN A 87 8.06 -2.36 0.35
N THR A 88 9.14 -1.80 -0.20
CA THR A 88 9.25 -1.57 -1.65
C THR A 88 9.34 -2.90 -2.41
N GLU A 89 10.11 -3.87 -1.91
CA GLU A 89 10.17 -5.22 -2.46
C GLU A 89 8.80 -5.91 -2.39
N LYS A 90 8.08 -5.75 -1.28
CA LYS A 90 6.75 -6.35 -1.15
C LYS A 90 5.76 -5.78 -2.17
N PHE A 91 5.83 -4.49 -2.44
CA PHE A 91 5.04 -3.87 -3.50
C PHE A 91 5.37 -4.46 -4.88
N LEU A 92 6.66 -4.58 -5.21
CA LEU A 92 7.11 -5.14 -6.49
C LEU A 92 6.73 -6.62 -6.65
N ASP A 93 6.76 -7.40 -5.57
CA ASP A 93 6.30 -8.81 -5.56
C ASP A 93 4.80 -8.90 -5.86
N LEU A 94 3.98 -8.04 -5.22
CA LEU A 94 2.54 -8.01 -5.43
C LEU A 94 2.14 -7.54 -6.83
N TRP A 95 2.96 -6.70 -7.48
CA TRP A 95 2.74 -6.13 -8.81
C TRP A 95 3.77 -6.65 -9.84
N LYS A 96 4.29 -7.87 -9.66
CA LYS A 96 5.27 -8.46 -10.57
C LYS A 96 4.76 -8.72 -11.98
N ASP A 97 3.44 -8.93 -12.11
CA ASP A 97 2.74 -9.20 -13.36
C ASP A 97 1.93 -7.98 -13.86
N ALA A 98 2.12 -6.80 -13.26
CA ALA A 98 1.47 -5.57 -13.68
C ALA A 98 2.21 -4.91 -14.86
N ASP A 99 1.51 -4.05 -15.61
CA ASP A 99 2.08 -3.36 -16.78
C ASP A 99 3.35 -2.58 -16.39
N GLU A 100 4.45 -2.83 -17.09
CA GLU A 100 5.77 -2.32 -16.70
C GLU A 100 5.92 -0.80 -16.81
N ASP A 101 5.04 -0.16 -17.60
CA ASP A 101 5.01 1.29 -17.85
C ASP A 101 4.29 2.08 -16.75
N LEU A 102 3.76 1.41 -15.73
CA LEU A 102 3.11 2.06 -14.60
C LEU A 102 4.12 2.94 -13.84
N PRO A 103 3.82 4.25 -13.65
CA PRO A 103 4.72 5.17 -12.96
C PRO A 103 5.12 4.73 -11.55
N ASP A 104 4.21 4.07 -10.82
CA ASP A 104 4.47 3.57 -9.47
C ASP A 104 5.52 2.44 -9.48
N LEU A 105 5.55 1.57 -10.50
CA LEU A 105 6.56 0.50 -10.64
C LEU A 105 7.92 1.08 -11.01
N ILE A 106 7.95 2.01 -11.97
CA ILE A 106 9.17 2.69 -12.40
C ILE A 106 9.82 3.41 -11.21
N ASP A 107 9.02 4.18 -10.46
CA ASP A 107 9.48 4.87 -9.24
C ASP A 107 9.99 3.87 -8.20
N ALA A 108 9.24 2.82 -7.88
CA ALA A 108 9.63 1.82 -6.88
C ALA A 108 10.94 1.09 -7.25
N LYS A 109 11.11 0.67 -8.51
CA LYS A 109 12.35 0.03 -8.99
C LYS A 109 13.55 0.97 -8.83
N LYS A 110 13.40 2.24 -9.24
CA LYS A 110 14.46 3.26 -9.12
C LYS A 110 14.84 3.53 -7.66
N ARG A 111 13.84 3.64 -6.79
CA ARG A 111 14.03 3.85 -5.35
C ARG A 111 14.73 2.66 -4.70
N LEU A 112 14.31 1.44 -5.02
CA LEU A 112 14.93 0.22 -4.52
C LEU A 112 16.41 0.11 -4.92
N ALA A 113 16.75 0.39 -6.19
CA ALA A 113 18.13 0.41 -6.66
C ALA A 113 18.99 1.41 -5.86
N ARG A 114 18.47 2.64 -5.65
CA ARG A 114 19.12 3.66 -4.82
C ARG A 114 19.33 3.18 -3.38
N LEU A 115 18.30 2.62 -2.74
CA LEU A 115 18.38 2.14 -1.35
C LEU A 115 19.39 1.01 -1.16
N LYS A 116 19.53 0.14 -2.17
CA LYS A 116 20.51 -0.96 -2.16
C LYS A 116 21.93 -0.52 -2.54
N GLY A 117 22.15 0.77 -2.84
CA GLY A 117 23.44 1.27 -3.30
C GLY A 117 23.85 0.75 -4.68
N VAL A 118 22.89 0.24 -5.46
CA VAL A 118 23.10 -0.12 -6.87
C VAL A 118 22.85 1.14 -7.69
N SER A 119 23.80 2.06 -7.68
CA SER A 119 23.82 3.16 -8.65
C SER A 119 24.29 2.58 -9.99
N GLU A 120 23.49 2.75 -11.05
CA GLU A 120 23.96 2.58 -12.43
C GLU A 120 25.28 3.35 -12.58
N LYS A 121 26.36 2.61 -12.82
CA LYS A 121 27.66 3.17 -13.21
C LYS A 121 27.65 3.52 -14.68
#